data_AF-E7G2C3-F1
#
_entry.id   AF-E7G2C3-F1
#
_cell.length_a   1.000
_cell.length_b   1.000
_cell.length_c   1.000
_cell.angle_alpha   90.00
_cell.angle_beta   90.00
_cell.angle_gamma   90.00
#
_symmetry.space_group_name_H-M   'P 1'
#
loop_
_entity.id
_entity.type
_entity.pdbx_description
1 polymer ?
#
loop_
_entity_poly.entity_id
_entity_poly.type
_entity_poly.pdbx_seq_one_letter_code
_entity_poly.pdbx_strand_id
1 'polypeptide(L)'
;MPLDSILQDFGYVLDKEKSSLNYPVLKHPNEKGKLVIKNSAGSYHYFNTEDRSDRGNIINFCQKRGLRLEDLIKGDARYRPKSSIASQTSQQEHKRFKEDFKALPPYNLDKSQLLRDRGIQGTLFKSYQHSLRADRHNNLCVPNYLCENQRLVLSAVSKRLNQPLTTHIDGSPREKPLKELCEGSKGVQMLVPSGGLRAVKSIVMTESILDSMTYLQMKGLNPDTTLLLGSAGQFGVDKIRAFVSALFQQMNQDKNQAYQQYVQDVQAYKQWKRYEKEQAQKPKDTQPSSKTFKIAFSKPKYTDKHNPKEMPVQGWQEQSVNTLAELAQVIKSSPYSGAVFEKGYRNATNAKSFTNLLIYDIDNDKDSPQLPLKQAQDLLEKQSIESLVMPSKSHQIEKNGHITDRYRILIPTAQPLGCLDAKSFVGVNSLVAKTLGLYAYVDKKVLVDRGRAYYKSPESAESVFVKGKILDIEPFKQQVSQNLFEKKVPRQVFTPPSVVNPPDLSVNVILACDNDEQGQRYTQVLEEILFNLTNQLPEIYTPFAKDCNDDLRLSQIIGETSANASSVYGYVSRGLEQLENPYVYTKSKREILEKLENIATIKDFNTSTTNRLEKARTQVESKFKKRWHGK
;
A
#
# COMPACT_ATOMS: atom_id res chain seq x y z
N MET A 1 -2.02 35.18 22.11
CA MET A 1 -0.90 35.53 23.01
C MET A 1 -1.19 36.88 23.62
N PRO A 2 -0.95 37.11 24.93
CA PRO A 2 -1.23 38.37 25.58
C PRO A 2 -0.30 39.48 25.07
N LEU A 3 -0.85 40.35 24.22
CA LEU A 3 -0.09 41.40 23.53
C LEU A 3 0.55 42.39 24.52
N ASP A 4 -0.18 42.72 25.58
CA ASP A 4 0.28 43.60 26.66
C ASP A 4 1.51 43.05 27.39
N SER A 5 1.58 41.74 27.63
CA SER A 5 2.73 41.11 28.28
C SER A 5 3.94 41.05 27.34
N ILE A 6 3.72 40.69 26.06
CA ILE A 6 4.80 40.63 25.06
C ILE A 6 5.43 42.01 24.85
N LEU A 7 4.62 43.06 24.75
CA LEU A 7 5.13 44.41 24.55
C LEU A 7 5.91 44.93 25.77
N GLN A 8 5.51 44.53 26.98
CA GLN A 8 6.27 44.86 28.20
C GLN A 8 7.64 44.19 28.22
N ASP A 9 7.71 42.92 27.84
CA ASP A 9 8.97 42.19 27.69
C ASP A 9 9.84 42.79 26.57
N PHE A 10 9.21 43.42 25.57
CA PHE A 10 9.88 44.15 24.48
C PHE A 10 10.25 45.61 24.84
N GLY A 11 10.08 46.03 26.10
CA GLY A 11 10.55 47.34 26.60
C GLY A 11 9.48 48.41 26.75
N TYR A 12 8.21 48.10 26.51
CA TYR A 12 7.11 49.01 26.87
C TYR A 12 6.85 48.98 28.37
N VAL A 13 6.44 50.12 28.92
CA VAL A 13 6.13 50.24 30.35
C VAL A 13 4.64 50.48 30.52
N LEU A 14 4.02 49.76 31.45
CA LEU A 14 2.63 49.96 31.82
C LEU A 14 2.43 51.33 32.48
N ASP A 15 1.54 52.13 31.91
CA ASP A 15 1.08 53.39 32.49
C ASP A 15 -0.04 53.12 33.48
N LYS A 16 0.33 52.86 34.74
CA LYS A 16 -0.59 52.44 35.81
C LYS A 16 -1.72 53.44 36.07
N GLU A 17 -1.49 54.73 35.86
CA GLU A 17 -2.49 55.77 36.12
C GLU A 17 -3.57 55.85 35.03
N LYS A 18 -3.24 55.39 33.82
CA LYS A 18 -4.15 55.41 32.66
C LYS A 18 -4.69 54.04 32.28
N SER A 19 -4.13 52.98 32.86
CA SER A 19 -4.58 51.61 32.65
C SER A 19 -5.84 51.29 33.44
N SER A 20 -6.72 50.48 32.87
CA SER A 20 -7.82 49.83 33.58
C SER A 20 -7.70 48.31 33.46
N LEU A 21 -8.47 47.56 34.26
CA LEU A 21 -8.44 46.09 34.28
C LEU A 21 -8.60 45.46 32.87
N ASN A 22 -9.43 46.07 32.02
CA ASN A 22 -9.74 45.56 30.68
C ASN A 22 -8.99 46.27 29.54
N TYR A 23 -8.30 47.37 29.85
CA TYR A 23 -7.58 48.18 28.87
C TYR A 23 -6.22 48.60 29.44
N PRO A 24 -5.20 47.72 29.38
CA PRO A 24 -3.83 48.09 29.69
C PRO A 24 -3.35 49.18 28.75
N VAL A 25 -2.72 50.22 29.29
CA VAL A 25 -2.13 51.33 28.53
C VAL A 25 -0.62 51.27 28.66
N LEU A 26 0.07 51.11 27.55
CA LEU A 26 1.53 50.97 27.49
C LEU A 26 2.16 52.21 26.87
N LYS A 27 3.33 52.60 27.37
CA LYS A 27 4.16 53.68 26.82
C LYS A 27 5.57 53.17 26.54
N HIS A 28 6.20 53.67 25.48
CA HIS A 28 7.59 53.38 25.17
C HIS A 28 8.41 54.67 25.16
N PRO A 29 9.62 54.73 25.75
CA PRO A 29 10.41 55.95 25.82
C PRO A 29 10.74 56.58 24.46
N ASN A 30 10.84 55.73 23.42
CA ASN A 30 11.26 56.14 22.08
C ASN A 30 10.09 56.28 21.10
N GLU A 31 8.84 56.17 21.55
CA GLU A 31 7.66 56.30 20.69
C GLU A 31 6.72 57.40 21.16
N LYS A 32 6.13 58.13 20.22
CA LYS A 32 5.09 59.13 20.51
C LYS A 32 3.74 58.43 20.66
N GLY A 33 3.01 58.82 21.71
CA GLY A 33 1.69 58.28 22.05
C GLY A 33 1.73 57.07 22.96
N LYS A 34 0.55 56.63 23.38
CA LYS A 34 0.35 55.47 24.25
C LYS A 34 -0.40 54.40 23.48
N LEU A 35 -0.07 53.14 23.73
CA LEU A 35 -0.78 52.01 23.14
C LEU A 35 -1.80 51.50 24.13
N VAL A 36 -3.07 51.52 23.74
CA VAL A 36 -4.15 50.91 24.52
C VAL A 36 -4.38 49.51 23.98
N ILE A 37 -4.26 48.52 24.85
CA ILE A 37 -4.43 47.10 24.51
C ILE A 37 -5.85 46.67 24.87
N LYS A 38 -6.52 45.96 23.96
CA LYS A 38 -7.84 45.37 24.17
C LYS A 38 -7.79 43.88 23.90
N ASN A 39 -8.24 43.09 24.86
CA ASN A 39 -8.52 41.67 24.65
C ASN A 39 -10.02 41.49 24.38
N SER A 40 -10.37 40.88 23.24
CA SER A 40 -11.74 40.47 22.93
C SER A 40 -11.75 38.95 22.74
N ALA A 41 -12.16 38.22 23.79
CA ALA A 41 -12.29 36.75 23.79
C ALA A 41 -11.04 36.00 23.28
N GLY A 42 -9.85 36.42 23.70
CA GLY A 42 -8.57 35.79 23.33
C GLY A 42 -7.89 36.41 22.11
N SER A 43 -8.55 37.35 21.41
CA SER A 43 -7.96 38.13 20.32
C SER A 43 -7.51 39.51 20.83
N TYR A 44 -6.19 39.74 20.80
CA TYR A 44 -5.57 40.96 21.29
C TYR A 44 -5.36 41.97 20.17
N HIS A 45 -5.75 43.22 20.44
CA HIS A 45 -5.58 44.35 19.55
C HIS A 45 -4.98 45.54 20.31
N TYR A 46 -4.26 46.41 19.61
CA TYR A 46 -3.77 47.67 20.12
C TYR A 46 -4.30 48.84 19.28
N PHE A 47 -4.37 50.01 19.88
CA PHE A 47 -4.46 51.28 19.15
C PHE A 47 -3.56 52.33 19.80
N ASN A 48 -2.91 53.15 18.99
CA ASN A 48 -2.12 54.29 19.43
C ASN A 48 -3.03 55.50 19.66
N THR A 49 -2.84 56.22 20.77
CA THR A 49 -3.63 57.39 21.14
C THR A 49 -3.36 58.61 20.25
N GLU A 50 -2.17 58.71 19.64
CA GLU A 50 -1.74 59.87 18.87
C GLU A 50 -1.79 59.62 17.34
N ASP A 51 -1.72 58.36 16.92
CA ASP A 51 -1.85 57.96 15.52
C ASP A 51 -2.99 56.96 15.33
N ARG A 52 -4.11 57.45 14.80
CA ARG A 52 -5.30 56.62 14.52
C ARG A 52 -5.05 55.53 13.48
N SER A 53 -4.05 55.70 12.62
CA SER A 53 -3.66 54.70 11.63
C SER A 53 -2.82 53.60 12.27
N ASP A 54 -2.11 53.86 13.38
CA ASP A 54 -1.31 52.90 14.16
C ASP A 54 -2.17 52.08 15.14
N ARG A 55 -2.95 51.16 14.58
CA ARG A 55 -3.75 50.17 15.31
C ARG A 55 -3.72 48.81 14.61
N GLY A 56 -4.12 47.76 15.33
CA GLY A 56 -4.26 46.42 14.78
C GLY A 56 -3.90 45.33 15.78
N ASN A 57 -3.47 44.17 15.28
CA ASN A 57 -2.96 43.09 16.11
C ASN A 57 -1.41 43.10 16.14
N ILE A 58 -0.81 42.10 16.77
CA ILE A 58 0.65 41.95 16.87
C ILE A 58 1.38 41.97 15.52
N ILE A 59 0.74 41.47 14.45
CA ILE A 59 1.31 41.48 13.09
C ILE A 59 1.38 42.91 12.57
N ASN A 60 0.30 43.69 12.73
CA ASN A 60 0.28 45.10 12.34
C ASN A 60 1.30 45.91 13.13
N PHE A 61 1.46 45.61 14.42
CA PHE A 61 2.46 46.22 15.28
C PHE A 61 3.88 46.00 14.73
N CYS A 62 4.23 44.75 14.45
CA CYS A 62 5.52 44.37 13.88
C CYS A 62 5.78 45.03 12.53
N GLN A 63 4.80 44.98 11.62
CA GLN A 63 4.92 45.58 10.27
C GLN A 63 5.20 47.08 10.31
N LYS A 64 4.46 47.84 11.13
CA LYS A 64 4.61 49.31 11.21
C LYS A 64 5.92 49.76 11.84
N ARG A 65 6.56 48.89 12.62
CA ARG A 65 7.83 49.16 13.30
C ARG A 65 9.02 48.46 12.65
N GLY A 66 8.81 47.80 11.50
CA GLY A 66 9.87 47.07 10.78
C GLY A 66 10.44 45.89 11.56
N LEU A 67 9.68 45.34 12.52
CA LEU A 67 10.10 44.25 13.39
C LEU A 67 9.62 42.92 12.82
N ARG A 68 10.40 41.87 13.02
CA ARG A 68 9.91 40.50 12.81
C ARG A 68 9.26 39.99 14.09
N LEU A 69 8.24 39.16 13.97
CA LEU A 69 7.51 38.64 15.14
C LEU A 69 8.44 37.84 16.07
N GLU A 70 9.39 37.11 15.49
CA GLU A 70 10.38 36.32 16.20
C GLU A 70 11.27 37.19 17.07
N ASP A 71 11.54 38.43 16.65
CA ASP A 71 12.33 39.39 17.41
C ASP A 71 11.55 39.95 18.61
N LEU A 72 10.21 39.98 18.53
CA LEU A 72 9.33 40.44 19.61
C LEU A 72 9.14 39.39 20.73
N ILE A 73 9.29 38.11 20.40
CA ILE A 73 9.05 36.97 21.32
C ILE A 73 10.35 36.25 21.73
N LYS A 74 11.51 36.83 21.40
CA LYS A 74 12.83 36.24 21.60
C LYS A 74 13.17 36.15 23.09
N GLY A 75 13.07 34.94 23.65
CA GLY A 75 13.72 34.58 24.92
C GLY A 75 12.85 33.84 25.93
N ASP A 76 11.52 33.92 25.82
CA ASP A 76 10.64 33.36 26.86
C ASP A 76 9.87 32.12 26.37
N ALA A 77 10.16 30.98 27.00
CA ALA A 77 9.51 29.70 26.72
C ALA A 77 7.98 29.74 26.92
N ARG A 78 7.47 30.73 27.67
CA ARG A 78 6.03 30.93 27.93
C ARG A 78 5.23 31.36 26.69
N TYR A 79 5.88 31.97 25.70
CA TYR A 79 5.23 32.40 24.44
C TYR A 79 5.54 31.48 23.26
N ARG A 80 6.40 30.48 23.43
CA ARG A 80 6.56 29.41 22.45
C ARG A 80 5.25 28.62 22.36
N PRO A 81 4.76 28.26 21.17
CA PRO A 81 3.73 27.23 21.05
C PRO A 81 4.23 26.00 21.81
N LYS A 82 3.39 25.39 22.66
CA LYS A 82 3.74 24.13 23.36
C LYS A 82 4.02 23.03 22.33
N SER A 83 5.23 22.93 21.82
CA SER A 83 5.71 21.80 21.04
C SER A 83 6.39 20.82 21.99
N SER A 84 5.67 19.75 22.39
CA SER A 84 6.21 18.43 22.79
C SER A 84 5.28 17.57 23.70
N ILE A 85 3.95 17.71 23.61
CA ILE A 85 3.01 16.67 24.08
C ILE A 85 2.16 16.10 22.92
N ALA A 86 2.31 16.62 21.70
CA ALA A 86 1.39 16.36 20.58
C ALA A 86 1.57 15.01 19.84
N SER A 87 2.56 14.16 20.16
CA SER A 87 2.84 12.97 19.35
C SER A 87 1.85 11.82 19.57
N GLN A 88 1.22 11.69 20.75
CA GLN A 88 0.18 10.69 21.02
C GLN A 88 -1.23 11.22 20.72
N THR A 89 -1.49 12.51 20.98
CA THR A 89 -2.78 13.17 20.72
C THR A 89 -3.03 13.33 19.21
N SER A 90 -2.03 13.66 18.40
CA SER A 90 -2.22 13.83 16.95
C SER A 90 -2.55 12.51 16.25
N GLN A 91 -1.94 11.39 16.64
CA GLN A 91 -2.25 10.09 16.04
C GLN A 91 -3.68 9.62 16.35
N GLN A 92 -4.16 9.84 17.59
CA GLN A 92 -5.54 9.52 17.96
C GLN A 92 -6.55 10.44 17.27
N GLU A 93 -6.25 11.73 17.14
CA GLU A 93 -7.08 12.69 16.39
C GLU A 93 -7.15 12.32 14.90
N HIS A 94 -6.04 12.02 14.23
CA HIS A 94 -6.05 11.57 12.83
C HIS A 94 -6.80 10.26 12.62
N LYS A 95 -6.69 9.33 13.58
CA LYS A 95 -7.45 8.08 13.53
C LYS A 95 -8.95 8.34 13.61
N ARG A 96 -9.40 9.21 14.53
CA ARG A 96 -10.79 9.63 14.64
C ARG A 96 -11.27 10.34 13.38
N PHE A 97 -10.54 11.32 12.86
CA PHE A 97 -10.88 12.01 11.61
C PHE A 97 -11.05 11.05 10.42
N LYS A 98 -10.18 10.03 10.33
CA LYS A 98 -10.27 9.00 9.28
C LYS A 98 -11.50 8.11 9.45
N GLU A 99 -11.88 7.77 10.68
CA GLU A 99 -13.07 7.00 10.98
C GLU A 99 -14.35 7.82 10.71
N ASP A 100 -14.39 9.07 11.17
CA ASP A 100 -15.50 10.00 10.97
C ASP A 100 -15.74 10.28 9.48
N PHE A 101 -14.67 10.55 8.72
CA PHE A 101 -14.78 10.75 7.28
C PHE A 101 -15.26 9.49 6.55
N LYS A 102 -14.82 8.30 6.98
CA LYS A 102 -15.28 7.03 6.41
C LYS A 102 -16.74 6.73 6.72
N ALA A 103 -17.25 7.19 7.87
CA ALA A 103 -18.64 7.00 8.29
C ALA A 103 -19.62 7.86 7.49
N LEU A 104 -19.16 8.94 6.84
CA LEU A 104 -20.01 9.74 5.96
C LEU A 104 -20.53 8.90 4.78
N PRO A 105 -21.77 9.14 4.30
CA PRO A 105 -22.27 8.49 3.11
C PRO A 105 -21.51 8.93 1.84
N PRO A 106 -21.44 8.08 0.80
CA PRO A 106 -20.88 8.48 -0.49
C PRO A 106 -21.64 9.65 -1.11
N TYR A 107 -20.92 10.58 -1.73
CA TYR A 107 -21.54 11.73 -2.40
C TYR A 107 -22.28 11.29 -3.67
N ASN A 108 -23.50 11.79 -3.91
CA ASN A 108 -24.25 11.46 -5.13
C ASN A 108 -23.80 12.35 -6.30
N LEU A 109 -22.84 11.85 -7.08
CA LEU A 109 -22.29 12.54 -8.25
C LEU A 109 -23.35 12.86 -9.31
N ASP A 110 -24.27 11.93 -9.59
CA ASP A 110 -25.27 12.08 -10.66
C ASP A 110 -26.31 13.17 -10.31
N LYS A 111 -26.63 13.33 -9.02
CA LYS A 111 -27.60 14.31 -8.52
C LYS A 111 -26.97 15.62 -8.03
N SER A 112 -25.65 15.80 -8.16
CA SER A 112 -24.95 16.99 -7.66
C SER A 112 -25.34 18.27 -8.42
N GLN A 113 -26.02 19.19 -7.72
CA GLN A 113 -26.27 20.53 -8.27
C GLN A 113 -24.97 21.34 -8.38
N LEU A 114 -24.09 21.22 -7.39
CA LEU A 114 -22.78 21.89 -7.34
C LEU A 114 -21.93 21.63 -8.59
N LEU A 115 -21.92 20.39 -9.09
CA LEU A 115 -21.19 19.99 -10.30
C LEU A 115 -21.93 20.45 -11.56
N ARG A 116 -23.26 20.29 -11.63
CA ARG A 116 -24.08 20.76 -12.76
C ARG A 116 -23.95 22.26 -13.00
N ASP A 117 -23.98 23.07 -11.94
CA ASP A 117 -23.83 24.52 -12.03
C ASP A 117 -22.46 24.91 -12.62
N ARG A 118 -21.46 24.02 -12.52
CA ARG A 118 -20.11 24.19 -13.09
C ARG A 118 -19.90 23.50 -14.44
N GLY A 119 -20.95 22.88 -15.00
CA GLY A 119 -20.82 22.10 -16.24
C GLY A 119 -20.03 20.79 -16.07
N ILE A 120 -19.76 20.36 -14.84
CA ILE A 120 -19.00 19.14 -14.55
C ILE A 120 -19.94 17.93 -14.59
N GLN A 121 -19.59 16.94 -15.41
CA GLN A 121 -20.32 15.68 -15.57
C GLN A 121 -19.97 14.72 -14.44
N GLY A 122 -20.84 14.62 -13.43
CA GLY A 122 -20.61 13.77 -12.25
C GLY A 122 -20.24 12.31 -12.57
N THR A 123 -20.83 11.72 -13.62
CA THR A 123 -20.57 10.34 -14.05
C THR A 123 -19.11 10.05 -14.40
N LEU A 124 -18.36 11.07 -14.85
CA LEU A 124 -16.93 10.95 -15.17
C LEU A 124 -16.08 10.67 -13.93
N PHE A 125 -16.54 11.06 -12.74
CA PHE A 125 -15.76 11.01 -11.50
C PHE A 125 -16.06 9.78 -10.64
N LYS A 126 -16.73 8.76 -11.20
CA LYS A 126 -17.03 7.50 -10.50
C LYS A 126 -15.78 6.79 -9.98
N SER A 127 -14.62 6.93 -10.64
CA SER A 127 -13.35 6.36 -10.16
C SER A 127 -12.93 6.91 -8.78
N TYR A 128 -13.38 8.12 -8.43
CA TYR A 128 -13.08 8.79 -7.17
C TYR A 128 -14.16 8.62 -6.10
N GLN A 129 -15.24 7.87 -6.37
CA GLN A 129 -16.41 7.72 -5.48
C GLN A 129 -16.04 7.26 -4.06
N HIS A 130 -14.97 6.47 -3.93
CA HIS A 130 -14.47 6.00 -2.64
C HIS A 130 -13.92 7.12 -1.74
N SER A 131 -13.53 8.26 -2.32
CA SER A 131 -12.94 9.44 -1.66
C SER A 131 -13.89 10.63 -1.57
N LEU A 132 -15.09 10.56 -2.17
CA LEU A 132 -16.08 11.64 -2.17
C LEU A 132 -17.22 11.29 -1.20
N ARG A 133 -17.51 12.21 -0.27
CA ARG A 133 -18.47 12.01 0.81
C ARG A 133 -19.50 13.14 0.85
N ALA A 134 -20.65 12.87 1.48
CA ALA A 134 -21.69 13.86 1.73
C ALA A 134 -21.86 14.07 3.24
N ASP A 135 -21.99 15.32 3.68
CA ASP A 135 -22.46 15.61 5.04
C ASP A 135 -23.99 15.56 5.13
N ARG A 136 -24.53 15.83 6.33
CA ARG A 136 -25.99 15.87 6.58
C ARG A 136 -26.75 16.92 5.77
N HIS A 137 -26.07 17.92 5.20
CA HIS A 137 -26.64 18.95 4.34
C HIS A 137 -26.40 18.65 2.86
N ASN A 138 -25.94 17.44 2.54
CA ASN A 138 -25.57 16.99 1.20
C ASN A 138 -24.46 17.84 0.56
N ASN A 139 -23.63 18.51 1.38
CA ASN A 139 -22.46 19.23 0.89
C ASN A 139 -21.40 18.23 0.42
N LEU A 140 -20.62 18.60 -0.60
CA LEU A 140 -19.52 17.76 -1.07
C LEU A 140 -18.34 17.84 -0.07
N CYS A 141 -17.99 16.71 0.53
CA CYS A 141 -16.87 16.56 1.44
C CYS A 141 -15.66 15.94 0.74
N VAL A 142 -14.53 16.64 0.78
CA VAL A 142 -13.26 16.27 0.13
C VAL A 142 -12.15 16.12 1.18
N PRO A 143 -11.40 15.02 1.18
CA PRO A 143 -10.33 14.79 2.14
C PRO A 143 -9.12 15.68 1.85
N ASN A 144 -8.50 16.20 2.91
CA ASN A 144 -7.27 16.98 2.87
C ASN A 144 -6.15 16.21 3.54
N TYR A 145 -4.95 16.32 2.98
CA TYR A 145 -3.78 15.59 3.44
C TYR A 145 -2.61 16.53 3.74
N LEU A 146 -1.84 16.16 4.76
CA LEU A 146 -0.55 16.76 5.10
C LEU A 146 0.51 15.68 5.19
N CYS A 147 1.77 16.12 5.12
CA CYS A 147 2.91 15.27 5.42
C CYS A 147 3.21 15.31 6.92
N GLU A 148 3.15 14.16 7.57
CA GLU A 148 3.64 13.95 8.94
C GLU A 148 4.55 12.74 8.97
N ASN A 149 5.75 12.89 9.56
CA ASN A 149 6.74 11.81 9.62
C ASN A 149 6.99 11.15 8.25
N GLN A 150 7.09 11.96 7.19
CA GLN A 150 7.30 11.53 5.80
C GLN A 150 6.15 10.68 5.23
N ARG A 151 4.95 10.76 5.80
CA ARG A 151 3.76 10.04 5.32
C ARG A 151 2.59 10.98 5.11
N LEU A 152 1.77 10.66 4.12
CA LEU A 152 0.51 11.37 3.90
C LEU A 152 -0.52 10.96 4.97
N VAL A 153 -1.01 11.93 5.71
CA VAL A 153 -2.01 11.76 6.76
C VAL A 153 -3.24 12.61 6.44
N LEU A 154 -4.42 12.02 6.58
CA LEU A 154 -5.68 12.76 6.47
C LEU A 154 -5.77 13.73 7.65
N SER A 155 -5.73 15.03 7.36
CA SER A 155 -5.61 16.08 8.37
C SER A 155 -6.86 16.95 8.49
N ALA A 156 -7.68 16.99 7.44
CA ALA A 156 -8.92 17.78 7.43
C ALA A 156 -9.91 17.27 6.37
N VAL A 157 -11.14 17.81 6.44
CA VAL A 157 -12.18 17.63 5.44
C VAL A 157 -12.69 19.00 4.99
N SER A 158 -12.61 19.27 3.69
CA SER A 158 -13.22 20.46 3.07
C SER A 158 -14.66 20.15 2.68
N LYS A 159 -15.59 20.99 3.08
CA LYS A 159 -17.02 20.89 2.78
C LYS A 159 -17.40 22.01 1.83
N ARG A 160 -17.72 21.67 0.58
CA ARG A 160 -18.23 22.62 -0.43
C ARG A 160 -19.71 22.82 -0.19
N LEU A 161 -20.09 24.04 0.19
CA LEU A 161 -21.45 24.34 0.58
C LEU A 161 -22.35 24.47 -0.64
N ASN A 162 -23.44 23.70 -0.67
CA ASN A 162 -24.49 23.88 -1.68
C ASN A 162 -25.19 25.24 -1.52
N GLN A 163 -25.29 25.71 -0.28
CA GLN A 163 -25.82 27.02 0.07
C GLN A 163 -24.70 27.83 0.76
N PRO A 164 -24.06 28.78 0.05
CA PRO A 164 -23.03 29.63 0.64
C PRO A 164 -23.56 30.42 1.83
N LEU A 165 -22.74 30.58 2.88
CA LEU A 165 -23.11 31.39 4.03
C LEU A 165 -22.90 32.86 3.71
N THR A 166 -23.96 33.66 3.77
CA THR A 166 -23.96 35.10 3.47
C THR A 166 -23.84 35.97 4.71
N THR A 167 -23.88 35.38 5.90
CA THR A 167 -23.79 36.10 7.18
C THR A 167 -22.66 35.54 8.07
N HIS A 168 -22.15 36.38 8.95
CA HIS A 168 -21.25 36.02 10.04
C HIS A 168 -22.03 35.38 11.20
N ILE A 169 -21.31 34.82 12.18
CA ILE A 169 -21.92 34.17 13.36
C ILE A 169 -22.75 35.16 14.18
N ASP A 170 -22.35 36.43 14.19
CA ASP A 170 -23.05 37.54 14.86
C ASP A 170 -24.27 38.08 14.07
N GLY A 171 -24.60 37.47 12.93
CA GLY A 171 -25.72 37.88 12.07
C GLY A 171 -25.40 39.00 11.09
N SER A 172 -24.21 39.60 11.15
CA SER A 172 -23.81 40.65 10.20
C SER A 172 -23.63 40.09 8.78
N PRO A 173 -23.94 40.87 7.72
CA PRO A 173 -23.75 40.42 6.34
C PRO A 173 -22.26 40.29 6.00
N ARG A 174 -21.93 39.28 5.19
CA ARG A 174 -20.58 39.10 4.62
C ARG A 174 -20.46 39.87 3.31
N GLU A 175 -19.31 40.52 3.10
CA GLU A 175 -18.97 41.12 1.80
C GLU A 175 -18.87 40.05 0.69
N LYS A 176 -18.36 38.85 1.03
CA LYS A 176 -18.28 37.70 0.12
C LYS A 176 -18.90 36.47 0.79
N PRO A 177 -19.84 35.78 0.11
CA PRO A 177 -20.40 34.54 0.63
C PRO A 177 -19.32 33.48 0.86
N LEU A 178 -19.38 32.81 2.00
CA LEU A 178 -18.47 31.70 2.32
C LEU A 178 -18.97 30.43 1.62
N LYS A 179 -18.18 29.92 0.67
CA LYS A 179 -18.55 28.78 -0.19
C LYS A 179 -17.97 27.43 0.27
N GLU A 180 -17.02 27.46 1.20
CA GLU A 180 -16.34 26.27 1.73
C GLU A 180 -16.15 26.41 3.24
N LEU A 181 -16.28 25.29 3.95
CA LEU A 181 -15.80 25.11 5.32
C LEU A 181 -14.68 24.06 5.34
N CYS A 182 -13.76 24.18 6.29
CA CYS A 182 -12.72 23.19 6.52
C CYS A 182 -12.77 22.76 7.99
N GLU A 183 -12.86 21.46 8.22
CA GLU A 183 -12.80 20.87 9.56
C GLU A 183 -11.50 20.12 9.72
N GLY A 184 -10.67 20.52 10.69
CA GLY A 184 -9.32 20.01 10.90
C GLY A 184 -8.21 20.91 10.35
N SER A 185 -6.99 20.37 10.31
CA SER A 185 -5.79 21.07 9.81
C SER A 185 -5.75 21.07 8.29
N LYS A 186 -6.07 22.22 7.70
CA LYS A 186 -6.13 22.41 6.24
C LYS A 186 -4.80 22.02 5.56
N GLY A 187 -4.92 21.27 4.47
CA GLY A 187 -3.80 20.70 3.70
C GLY A 187 -4.14 20.66 2.21
N VAL A 188 -3.58 19.69 1.48
CA VAL A 188 -3.88 19.51 0.06
C VAL A 188 -5.10 18.60 -0.10
N GLN A 189 -6.13 19.10 -0.79
CA GLN A 189 -7.27 18.29 -1.23
C GLN A 189 -6.77 17.25 -2.22
N MET A 190 -7.04 15.97 -2.00
CA MET A 190 -6.53 14.90 -2.86
C MET A 190 -7.61 13.87 -3.20
N LEU A 191 -7.82 13.62 -4.49
CA LEU A 191 -8.69 12.54 -4.97
C LEU A 191 -7.86 11.51 -5.72
N VAL A 192 -7.68 10.35 -5.09
CA VAL A 192 -6.96 9.20 -5.63
C VAL A 192 -7.91 8.40 -6.53
N PRO A 193 -7.49 7.91 -7.71
CA PRO A 193 -8.31 7.04 -8.54
C PRO A 193 -8.53 5.67 -7.89
N SER A 194 -9.55 4.92 -8.33
CA SER A 194 -9.91 3.63 -7.73
C SER A 194 -8.79 2.58 -7.77
N GLY A 195 -7.88 2.67 -8.75
CA GLY A 195 -6.68 1.84 -8.85
C GLY A 195 -5.60 2.12 -7.80
N GLY A 196 -5.75 3.19 -7.02
CA GLY A 196 -4.78 3.66 -6.02
C GLY A 196 -3.62 4.45 -6.65
N LEU A 197 -2.65 4.85 -5.82
CA LEU A 197 -1.46 5.61 -6.24
C LEU A 197 -0.61 4.86 -7.28
N ARG A 198 -0.63 3.53 -7.28
CA ARG A 198 0.05 2.67 -8.26
C ARG A 198 -0.45 2.84 -9.70
N ALA A 199 -1.73 3.21 -9.88
CA ALA A 199 -2.34 3.34 -11.21
C ALA A 199 -2.12 4.74 -11.82
N VAL A 200 -1.57 5.68 -11.05
CA VAL A 200 -1.41 7.07 -11.46
C VAL A 200 -0.33 7.20 -12.54
N LYS A 201 -0.76 7.79 -13.67
CA LYS A 201 0.06 8.20 -14.82
C LYS A 201 0.13 9.72 -14.96
N SER A 202 -0.88 10.43 -14.45
CA SER A 202 -0.94 11.89 -14.50
C SER A 202 -1.39 12.47 -13.17
N ILE A 203 -0.84 13.63 -12.80
CA ILE A 203 -1.24 14.42 -11.63
C ILE A 203 -1.70 15.76 -12.15
N VAL A 204 -2.89 16.19 -11.78
CA VAL A 204 -3.39 17.55 -12.03
C VAL A 204 -3.43 18.28 -10.71
N MET A 205 -2.79 19.45 -10.64
CA MET A 205 -2.77 20.29 -9.46
C MET A 205 -3.24 21.71 -9.79
N THR A 206 -4.23 22.17 -9.02
CA THR A 206 -4.85 23.50 -9.09
C THR A 206 -5.06 24.08 -7.68
N GLU A 207 -5.62 25.27 -7.56
CA GLU A 207 -5.93 25.89 -6.27
C GLU A 207 -7.12 25.23 -5.57
N SER A 208 -8.03 24.67 -6.35
CA SER A 208 -9.24 24.03 -5.85
C SER A 208 -9.50 22.73 -6.58
N ILE A 209 -9.89 21.70 -5.82
CA ILE A 209 -10.15 20.37 -6.37
C ILE A 209 -11.21 20.37 -7.49
N LEU A 210 -12.14 21.33 -7.47
CA LEU A 210 -13.15 21.47 -8.53
C LEU A 210 -12.51 21.89 -9.86
N ASP A 211 -11.45 22.69 -9.83
CA ASP A 211 -10.74 23.13 -11.03
C ASP A 211 -9.88 22.00 -11.60
N SER A 212 -9.31 21.16 -10.74
CA SER A 212 -8.68 19.91 -11.16
C SER A 212 -9.67 18.95 -11.81
N MET A 213 -10.89 18.82 -11.26
CA MET A 213 -11.96 18.04 -11.87
C MET A 213 -12.33 18.61 -13.25
N THR A 214 -12.51 19.93 -13.31
CA THR A 214 -12.80 20.61 -14.57
C THR A 214 -11.72 20.38 -15.61
N TYR A 215 -10.44 20.52 -15.25
CA TYR A 215 -9.32 20.32 -16.16
C TYR A 215 -9.32 18.89 -16.72
N LEU A 216 -9.52 17.87 -15.86
CA LEU A 216 -9.64 16.48 -16.28
C LEU A 216 -10.73 16.31 -17.34
N GLN A 217 -11.91 16.89 -17.13
CA GLN A 217 -13.02 16.81 -18.09
C GLN A 217 -12.70 17.54 -19.39
N MET A 218 -12.20 18.77 -19.29
CA MET A 218 -11.90 19.63 -20.43
C MET A 218 -10.85 19.00 -21.36
N LYS A 219 -9.82 18.37 -20.79
CA LYS A 219 -8.74 17.73 -21.55
C LYS A 219 -8.99 16.25 -21.85
N GLY A 220 -10.11 15.69 -21.42
CA GLY A 220 -10.43 14.28 -21.63
C GLY A 220 -9.43 13.32 -21.00
N LEU A 221 -8.85 13.67 -19.84
CA LEU A 221 -7.92 12.79 -19.15
C LEU A 221 -8.66 11.57 -18.57
N ASN A 222 -7.96 10.43 -18.51
CA ASN A 222 -8.56 9.19 -18.01
C ASN A 222 -8.67 9.22 -16.46
N PRO A 223 -9.89 9.20 -15.90
CA PRO A 223 -10.10 9.26 -14.44
C PRO A 223 -9.55 8.07 -13.67
N ASP A 224 -9.31 6.92 -14.31
CA ASP A 224 -8.75 5.74 -13.64
C ASP A 224 -7.23 5.83 -13.44
N THR A 225 -6.57 6.77 -14.10
CA THR A 225 -5.11 6.95 -14.07
C THR A 225 -4.66 8.36 -13.69
N THR A 226 -5.59 9.26 -13.35
CA THR A 226 -5.27 10.65 -13.00
C THR A 226 -5.52 10.93 -11.53
N LEU A 227 -4.52 11.47 -10.84
CA LEU A 227 -4.62 12.00 -9.47
C LEU A 227 -5.02 13.48 -9.53
N LEU A 228 -6.01 13.90 -8.73
CA LEU A 228 -6.46 15.30 -8.68
C LEU A 228 -6.06 15.94 -7.35
N LEU A 229 -5.46 17.13 -7.40
CA LEU A 229 -4.95 17.87 -6.26
C LEU A 229 -5.45 19.32 -6.23
N GLY A 230 -5.94 19.77 -5.07
CA GLY A 230 -6.31 21.16 -4.83
C GLY A 230 -5.53 21.76 -3.65
N SER A 231 -4.89 22.91 -3.81
CA SER A 231 -4.17 23.59 -2.71
C SER A 231 -5.09 24.15 -1.61
N ALA A 232 -6.39 24.20 -1.89
CA ALA A 232 -7.43 24.72 -1.02
C ALA A 232 -7.17 26.18 -0.56
N GLY A 233 -6.44 26.96 -1.36
CA GLY A 233 -6.12 28.36 -1.05
C GLY A 233 -5.18 28.56 0.15
N GLN A 234 -4.51 27.51 0.63
CA GLN A 234 -3.42 27.64 1.62
C GLN A 234 -2.07 27.31 0.97
N PHE A 235 -1.28 28.35 0.74
CA PHE A 235 0.03 28.23 0.15
C PHE A 235 1.12 28.37 1.21
N GLY A 236 1.41 27.26 1.90
CA GLY A 236 2.63 27.13 2.69
C GLY A 236 3.66 26.37 1.87
N VAL A 237 4.66 27.06 1.31
CA VAL A 237 5.69 26.48 0.43
C VAL A 237 6.28 25.20 1.03
N ASP A 238 6.68 25.25 2.30
CA ASP A 238 7.28 24.10 2.98
C ASP A 238 6.30 22.94 3.20
N LYS A 239 5.02 23.24 3.46
CA LYS A 239 3.97 22.22 3.60
C LYS A 239 3.69 21.53 2.28
N ILE A 240 3.62 22.29 1.18
CA ILE A 240 3.42 21.74 -0.17
C ILE A 240 4.64 20.92 -0.57
N ARG A 241 5.86 21.43 -0.36
CA ARG A 241 7.10 20.68 -0.63
C ARG A 241 7.12 19.35 0.12
N ALA A 242 6.79 19.36 1.41
CA ALA A 242 6.74 18.15 2.24
C ALA A 242 5.65 17.17 1.76
N PHE A 243 4.47 17.69 1.39
CA PHE A 243 3.37 16.88 0.83
C PHE A 243 3.78 16.21 -0.49
N VAL A 244 4.30 16.97 -1.45
CA VAL A 244 4.70 16.47 -2.77
C VAL A 244 5.81 15.44 -2.62
N SER A 245 6.82 15.71 -1.78
CA SER A 245 7.89 14.76 -1.49
C SER A 245 7.37 13.41 -0.96
N ALA A 246 6.47 13.44 0.03
CA ALA A 246 5.86 12.23 0.59
C ALA A 246 4.97 11.51 -0.43
N LEU A 247 4.22 12.24 -1.27
CA LEU A 247 3.40 11.67 -2.33
C LEU A 247 4.23 10.87 -3.32
N PHE A 248 5.30 11.46 -3.87
CA PHE A 248 6.19 10.77 -4.81
C PHE A 248 6.90 9.58 -4.17
N GLN A 249 7.34 9.70 -2.92
CA GLN A 249 7.92 8.58 -2.17
C GLN A 249 6.94 7.41 -2.05
N GLN A 250 5.69 7.68 -1.67
CA GLN A 250 4.67 6.65 -1.51
C GLN A 250 4.26 6.04 -2.87
N MET A 251 4.14 6.84 -3.93
CA MET A 251 3.89 6.34 -5.28
C MET A 251 5.01 5.42 -5.77
N ASN A 252 6.27 5.78 -5.55
CA ASN A 252 7.43 4.96 -5.92
C ASN A 252 7.46 3.64 -5.14
N GLN A 253 7.13 3.66 -3.84
CA GLN A 253 7.03 2.45 -3.01
C GLN A 253 5.94 1.50 -3.52
N ASP A 254 4.72 2.01 -3.75
CA ASP A 254 3.59 1.22 -4.22
C ASP A 254 3.87 0.59 -5.61
N LYS A 255 4.43 1.37 -6.54
CA LYS A 255 4.81 0.91 -7.88
C LYS A 255 5.93 -0.15 -7.83
N ASN A 256 6.94 0.06 -7.00
CA ASN A 256 8.04 -0.90 -6.84
C ASN A 256 7.58 -2.22 -6.21
N GLN A 257 6.74 -2.17 -5.17
CA GLN A 257 6.23 -3.38 -4.52
C GLN A 257 5.41 -4.25 -5.49
N ALA A 258 4.57 -3.64 -6.32
CA ALA A 258 3.80 -4.34 -7.34
C ALA A 258 4.70 -5.01 -8.39
N TYR A 259 5.77 -4.34 -8.81
CA TYR A 259 6.75 -4.92 -9.74
C TYR A 259 7.52 -6.10 -9.12
N GLN A 260 7.96 -5.97 -7.87
CA GLN A 260 8.64 -7.07 -7.18
C GLN A 260 7.72 -8.29 -7.03
N GLN A 261 6.43 -8.07 -6.72
CA GLN A 261 5.44 -9.15 -6.69
C GLN A 261 5.28 -9.81 -8.06
N TYR A 262 5.16 -9.03 -9.13
CA TYR A 262 5.10 -9.56 -10.49
C TYR A 262 6.34 -10.41 -10.86
N VAL A 263 7.54 -9.94 -10.53
CA VAL A 263 8.78 -10.70 -10.77
C VAL A 263 8.75 -12.05 -10.05
N GLN A 264 8.27 -12.07 -8.80
CA GLN A 264 8.10 -13.31 -8.04
C GLN A 264 7.07 -14.25 -8.69
N ASP A 265 5.93 -13.71 -9.13
CA ASP A 265 4.87 -14.48 -9.78
C ASP A 265 5.34 -15.08 -11.12
N VAL A 266 6.09 -14.32 -11.92
CA VAL A 266 6.70 -14.81 -13.17
C VAL A 266 7.72 -15.91 -12.89
N GLN A 267 8.54 -15.78 -11.84
CA GLN A 267 9.49 -16.82 -11.45
C GLN A 267 8.76 -18.09 -11.01
N ALA A 268 7.70 -17.97 -10.20
CA ALA A 268 6.88 -19.09 -9.78
C ALA A 268 6.21 -19.79 -10.97
N TYR A 269 5.63 -19.04 -11.90
CA TYR A 269 5.04 -19.59 -13.13
C TYR A 269 6.06 -20.34 -13.99
N LYS A 270 7.27 -19.78 -14.17
CA LYS A 270 8.36 -20.46 -14.89
C LYS A 270 8.78 -21.76 -14.22
N GLN A 271 8.86 -21.79 -12.89
CA GLN A 271 9.16 -23.01 -12.14
C GLN A 271 8.06 -24.06 -12.29
N TRP A 272 6.79 -23.65 -12.23
CA TRP A 272 5.66 -24.55 -12.48
C TRP A 272 5.70 -25.14 -13.89
N LYS A 273 5.92 -24.32 -14.93
CA LYS A 273 6.06 -24.80 -16.31
C LYS A 273 7.21 -25.80 -16.50
N ARG A 274 8.33 -25.61 -15.79
CA ARG A 274 9.43 -26.58 -15.79
C ARG A 274 9.03 -27.89 -15.13
N TYR A 275 8.42 -27.82 -13.96
CA TYR A 275 7.90 -29.00 -13.27
C TYR A 275 6.88 -29.77 -14.11
N GLU A 276 5.93 -29.10 -14.73
CA GLU A 276 4.94 -29.69 -15.64
C GLU A 276 5.64 -30.45 -16.79
N LYS A 277 6.65 -29.83 -17.40
CA LYS A 277 7.46 -30.45 -18.45
C LYS A 277 8.26 -31.66 -17.95
N GLU A 278 8.84 -31.58 -16.76
CA GLU A 278 9.59 -32.68 -16.13
C GLU A 278 8.68 -33.87 -15.78
N GLN A 279 7.44 -33.62 -15.34
CA GLN A 279 6.45 -34.70 -15.15
C GLN A 279 5.99 -35.30 -16.49
N ALA A 280 5.85 -34.47 -17.54
CA ALA A 280 5.48 -34.93 -18.88
C ALA A 280 6.61 -35.71 -19.60
N GLN A 281 7.88 -35.47 -19.24
CA GLN A 281 9.06 -36.12 -19.82
C GLN A 281 9.53 -37.36 -19.06
N LYS A 282 8.84 -37.78 -17.98
CA LYS A 282 9.16 -39.06 -17.34
C LYS A 282 8.90 -40.21 -18.32
N PRO A 283 9.89 -41.08 -18.60
CA PRO A 283 9.67 -42.24 -19.43
C PRO A 283 8.56 -43.10 -18.80
N LYS A 284 7.48 -43.32 -19.56
CA LYS A 284 6.68 -44.53 -19.38
C LYS A 284 7.59 -45.69 -19.77
N ASP A 285 7.60 -46.70 -18.91
CA ASP A 285 8.24 -47.99 -19.12
C ASP A 285 9.76 -47.98 -19.13
N THR A 286 10.32 -48.15 -17.93
CA THR A 286 11.43 -49.08 -17.79
C THR A 286 10.96 -50.15 -16.80
N GLN A 287 10.39 -51.23 -17.34
CA GLN A 287 10.26 -52.46 -16.57
C GLN A 287 11.66 -52.80 -16.02
N PRO A 288 11.79 -53.09 -14.70
CA PRO A 288 13.05 -53.58 -14.17
C PRO A 288 13.36 -54.88 -14.89
N SER A 289 14.42 -54.88 -15.69
CA SER A 289 15.01 -56.11 -16.18
C SER A 289 15.38 -56.97 -14.98
N SER A 290 15.05 -58.26 -15.09
CA SER A 290 15.37 -59.37 -14.20
C SER A 290 16.78 -59.28 -13.58
N LYS A 291 16.92 -58.47 -12.52
CA LYS A 291 18.08 -58.46 -11.62
C LYS A 291 17.58 -58.99 -10.30
N THR A 292 18.26 -60.03 -9.80
CA THR A 292 18.06 -60.60 -8.47
C THR A 292 17.96 -59.47 -7.44
N PHE A 293 16.85 -59.41 -6.71
CA PHE A 293 16.62 -58.40 -5.68
C PHE A 293 17.72 -58.49 -4.61
N LYS A 294 18.34 -57.37 -4.28
CA LYS A 294 19.39 -57.28 -3.26
C LYS A 294 19.05 -56.20 -2.25
N ILE A 295 19.31 -56.48 -0.99
CA ILE A 295 19.14 -55.53 0.12
C ILE A 295 20.51 -54.89 0.37
N ALA A 296 20.64 -53.61 0.07
CA ALA A 296 21.84 -52.82 0.26
C ALA A 296 21.79 -52.04 1.58
N PHE A 297 22.95 -51.89 2.22
CA PHE A 297 23.16 -51.11 3.45
C PHE A 297 24.65 -50.77 3.57
N SER A 298 25.02 -49.84 4.43
CA SER A 298 26.41 -49.53 4.73
C SER A 298 26.86 -50.18 6.03
N LYS A 299 28.11 -50.65 6.07
CA LYS A 299 28.78 -51.11 7.30
C LYS A 299 30.25 -50.66 7.33
N PRO A 300 30.89 -50.57 8.51
CA PRO A 300 32.31 -50.25 8.58
C PRO A 300 33.19 -51.45 8.15
N LYS A 301 34.30 -51.17 7.45
CA LYS A 301 35.30 -52.16 7.02
C LYS A 301 36.05 -52.78 8.20
N TYR A 302 36.26 -52.00 9.26
CA TYR A 302 36.91 -52.43 10.50
C TYR A 302 36.05 -51.99 11.70
N THR A 303 35.83 -52.91 12.64
CA THR A 303 35.38 -52.53 13.99
C THR A 303 36.61 -52.11 14.79
N ASP A 304 36.59 -50.94 15.42
CA ASP A 304 37.69 -50.49 16.26
C ASP A 304 37.90 -51.52 17.40
N LYS A 305 39.01 -52.26 17.33
CA LYS A 305 39.37 -53.30 18.31
C LYS A 305 39.81 -52.69 19.64
N HIS A 306 40.17 -51.40 19.67
CA HIS A 306 40.65 -50.70 20.86
C HIS A 306 39.52 -50.01 21.63
N ASN A 307 38.40 -49.69 20.98
CA ASN A 307 37.23 -49.12 21.64
C ASN A 307 35.90 -49.69 21.08
N PRO A 308 35.56 -50.96 21.37
CA PRO A 308 34.40 -51.66 20.79
C PRO A 308 33.04 -51.06 21.18
N LYS A 309 33.01 -50.07 22.08
CA LYS A 309 31.80 -49.35 22.50
C LYS A 309 31.46 -48.15 21.61
N GLU A 310 32.42 -47.61 20.85
CA GLU A 310 32.21 -46.44 20.00
C GLU A 310 31.83 -46.80 18.56
N MET A 311 30.90 -46.03 18.00
CA MET A 311 30.44 -46.20 16.63
C MET A 311 31.51 -45.67 15.66
N PRO A 312 32.02 -46.48 14.71
CA PRO A 312 33.05 -46.02 13.77
C PRO A 312 32.62 -44.75 13.02
N VAL A 313 33.55 -43.82 12.87
CA VAL A 313 33.33 -42.58 12.10
C VAL A 313 33.83 -42.72 10.66
N GLN A 314 34.79 -43.61 10.39
CA GLN A 314 35.40 -43.82 9.07
C GLN A 314 35.26 -45.26 8.59
N GLY A 315 35.56 -45.47 7.31
CA GLY A 315 35.62 -46.81 6.70
C GLY A 315 34.25 -47.42 6.40
N TRP A 316 33.18 -46.62 6.35
CA TRP A 316 31.86 -47.10 5.95
C TRP A 316 31.82 -47.39 4.46
N GLN A 317 31.36 -48.59 4.11
CA GLN A 317 31.24 -49.05 2.72
C GLN A 317 29.89 -49.74 2.51
N GLU A 318 29.36 -49.61 1.31
CA GLU A 318 28.12 -50.27 0.90
C GLU A 318 28.35 -51.78 0.76
N GLN A 319 27.40 -52.57 1.25
CA GLN A 319 27.32 -54.01 1.11
C GLN A 319 25.89 -54.37 0.68
N SER A 320 25.74 -55.52 0.04
CA SER A 320 24.42 -56.09 -0.25
C SER A 320 24.34 -57.56 0.15
N VAL A 321 23.11 -57.99 0.46
CA VAL A 321 22.72 -59.38 0.73
C VAL A 321 21.46 -59.74 -0.07
N ASN A 322 21.18 -61.02 -0.24
CA ASN A 322 20.07 -61.48 -1.08
C ASN A 322 18.78 -61.71 -0.28
N THR A 323 18.87 -61.94 1.03
CA THR A 323 17.72 -62.28 1.88
C THR A 323 17.73 -61.53 3.21
N LEU A 324 16.56 -61.41 3.85
CA LEU A 324 16.46 -60.89 5.21
C LEU A 324 17.20 -61.78 6.23
N ALA A 325 17.31 -63.08 5.98
CA ALA A 325 18.06 -64.00 6.83
C ALA A 325 19.56 -63.69 6.79
N GLU A 326 20.12 -63.46 5.61
CA GLU A 326 21.51 -62.99 5.46
C GLU A 326 21.71 -61.62 6.11
N LEU A 327 20.76 -60.68 5.94
CA LEU A 327 20.80 -59.39 6.61
C LEU A 327 20.85 -59.54 8.13
N ALA A 328 20.01 -60.40 8.71
CA ALA A 328 19.96 -60.69 10.14
C ALA A 328 21.31 -61.19 10.67
N GLN A 329 22.01 -62.05 9.91
CA GLN A 329 23.36 -62.52 10.29
C GLN A 329 24.39 -61.38 10.23
N VAL A 330 24.35 -60.54 9.19
CA VAL A 330 25.33 -59.44 9.07
C VAL A 330 25.14 -58.41 10.19
N ILE A 331 23.91 -58.02 10.51
CA ILE A 331 23.67 -57.00 11.56
C ILE A 331 23.95 -57.51 12.98
N LYS A 332 24.11 -58.81 13.20
CA LYS A 332 24.65 -59.38 14.46
C LYS A 332 26.18 -59.24 14.56
N SER A 333 26.87 -59.16 13.43
CA SER A 333 28.33 -59.14 13.37
C SER A 333 28.94 -57.74 13.22
N SER A 334 28.18 -56.76 12.71
CA SER A 334 28.72 -55.42 12.42
C SER A 334 27.68 -54.31 12.64
N PRO A 335 28.10 -53.09 13.04
CA PRO A 335 27.25 -51.91 12.95
C PRO A 335 26.80 -51.65 11.50
N TYR A 336 25.66 -50.99 11.34
CA TYR A 336 25.04 -50.80 10.02
C TYR A 336 24.29 -49.48 9.90
N SER A 337 24.07 -49.02 8.67
CA SER A 337 23.33 -47.80 8.36
C SER A 337 22.61 -47.95 7.02
N GLY A 338 21.47 -47.26 6.86
CA GLY A 338 20.81 -47.11 5.57
C GLY A 338 21.45 -46.02 4.67
N ALA A 339 22.33 -45.17 5.22
CA ALA A 339 22.97 -44.08 4.49
C ALA A 339 24.24 -44.52 3.77
N VAL A 340 24.51 -43.92 2.62
CA VAL A 340 25.77 -44.05 1.86
C VAL A 340 26.59 -42.79 2.10
N PHE A 341 27.80 -42.99 2.64
CA PHE A 341 28.66 -41.90 3.10
C PHE A 341 29.75 -41.56 2.09
N GLU A 342 29.86 -40.27 1.76
CA GLU A 342 30.95 -39.75 0.95
C GLU A 342 32.30 -40.05 1.62
N LYS A 343 33.23 -40.66 0.86
CA LYS A 343 34.57 -41.09 1.31
C LYS A 343 34.52 -42.02 2.55
N GLY A 344 33.40 -42.69 2.80
CA GLY A 344 33.21 -43.57 3.95
C GLY A 344 33.24 -42.88 5.31
N TYR A 345 33.08 -41.56 5.36
CA TYR A 345 33.06 -40.77 6.60
C TYR A 345 31.63 -40.48 7.06
N ARG A 346 31.25 -41.04 8.20
CA ARG A 346 29.91 -40.95 8.79
C ARG A 346 29.67 -39.60 9.45
N ASN A 347 28.89 -38.76 8.79
CA ASN A 347 28.17 -37.62 9.38
C ASN A 347 26.94 -37.27 8.52
N ALA A 348 26.05 -36.40 9.02
CA ALA A 348 24.83 -36.03 8.31
C ALA A 348 25.07 -35.31 6.96
N THR A 349 26.14 -34.51 6.84
CA THR A 349 26.51 -33.76 5.63
C THR A 349 27.07 -34.67 4.52
N ASN A 350 27.71 -35.76 4.91
CA ASN A 350 28.33 -36.76 4.04
C ASN A 350 27.36 -37.88 3.65
N ALA A 351 26.18 -37.98 4.27
CA ALA A 351 25.11 -38.89 3.86
C ALA A 351 24.45 -38.39 2.56
N LYS A 352 25.10 -38.64 1.40
CA LYS A 352 24.69 -38.11 0.09
C LYS A 352 23.54 -38.87 -0.55
N SER A 353 23.45 -40.17 -0.27
CA SER A 353 22.42 -41.05 -0.80
C SER A 353 21.99 -42.06 0.26
N PHE A 354 20.88 -42.73 0.02
CA PHE A 354 20.33 -43.74 0.90
C PHE A 354 20.05 -45.02 0.10
N THR A 355 20.42 -46.14 0.72
CA THR A 355 20.23 -47.48 0.17
C THR A 355 18.74 -47.85 0.08
N ASN A 356 18.43 -49.07 -0.35
CA ASN A 356 17.07 -49.58 -0.40
C ASN A 356 16.61 -50.22 0.91
N LEU A 357 17.13 -49.76 2.06
CA LEU A 357 16.77 -50.26 3.38
C LEU A 357 16.32 -49.11 4.30
N LEU A 358 15.05 -49.13 4.70
CA LEU A 358 14.52 -48.30 5.77
C LEU A 358 14.78 -48.97 7.12
N ILE A 359 15.14 -48.19 8.13
CA ILE A 359 15.43 -48.70 9.48
C ILE A 359 14.70 -47.81 10.47
N TYR A 360 13.76 -48.39 11.23
CA TYR A 360 13.01 -47.72 12.28
C TYR A 360 13.39 -48.28 13.65
N ASP A 361 13.97 -47.43 14.50
CA ASP A 361 14.36 -47.74 15.89
C ASP A 361 13.15 -47.58 16.81
N ILE A 362 12.83 -48.61 17.59
CA ILE A 362 11.77 -48.62 18.60
C ILE A 362 12.43 -48.79 19.97
N ASP A 363 12.41 -47.73 20.78
CA ASP A 363 13.01 -47.71 22.12
C ASP A 363 12.02 -48.03 23.24
N ASN A 364 10.71 -47.89 22.98
CA ASN A 364 9.64 -48.13 23.95
C ASN A 364 9.91 -47.49 25.33
N ASP A 365 10.52 -46.30 25.35
CA ASP A 365 10.84 -45.60 26.60
C ASP A 365 9.57 -45.34 27.43
N LYS A 366 9.70 -45.34 28.76
CA LYS A 366 8.58 -45.39 29.74
C LYS A 366 7.42 -44.43 29.46
N ASP A 367 7.73 -43.22 29.00
CA ASP A 367 6.75 -42.14 28.78
C ASP A 367 6.35 -41.98 27.30
N SER A 368 6.74 -42.92 26.43
CA SER A 368 6.42 -42.94 25.00
C SER A 368 5.36 -43.99 24.68
N PRO A 369 4.60 -43.84 23.57
CA PRO A 369 3.74 -44.87 23.06
C PRO A 369 4.49 -46.20 22.92
N GLN A 370 3.93 -47.25 23.50
CA GLN A 370 4.55 -48.58 23.52
C GLN A 370 4.09 -49.39 22.30
N LEU A 371 5.03 -50.05 21.65
CA LEU A 371 4.79 -51.04 20.62
C LEU A 371 5.55 -52.31 20.99
N PRO A 372 4.94 -53.27 21.70
CA PRO A 372 5.55 -54.56 21.96
C PRO A 372 5.94 -55.27 20.67
N LEU A 373 6.99 -56.10 20.71
CA LEU A 373 7.56 -56.73 19.51
C LEU A 373 6.51 -57.53 18.73
N LYS A 374 5.65 -58.27 19.45
CA LYS A 374 4.56 -59.04 18.82
C LYS A 374 3.53 -58.15 18.11
N GLN A 375 3.20 -56.99 18.69
CA GLN A 375 2.28 -56.04 18.04
C GLN A 375 2.90 -55.40 16.80
N ALA A 376 4.20 -55.14 16.79
CA ALA A 376 4.89 -54.68 15.59
C ALA A 376 4.88 -55.74 14.48
N GLN A 377 5.09 -57.01 14.82
CA GLN A 377 4.96 -58.11 13.89
C GLN A 377 3.54 -58.15 13.29
N ASP A 378 2.51 -58.17 14.14
CA ASP A 378 1.11 -58.24 13.70
C ASP A 378 0.72 -57.03 12.81
N LEU A 379 1.24 -55.84 13.12
CA LEU A 379 1.04 -54.62 12.33
C LEU A 379 1.64 -54.73 10.93
N LEU A 380 2.87 -55.24 10.82
CA LEU A 380 3.57 -55.39 9.53
C LEU A 380 2.96 -56.53 8.69
N GLU A 381 2.56 -57.63 9.34
CA GLU A 381 1.82 -58.74 8.71
C GLU A 381 0.49 -58.25 8.13
N LYS A 382 -0.26 -57.45 8.90
CA LYS A 382 -1.52 -56.85 8.44
C LYS A 382 -1.34 -55.94 7.22
N GLN A 383 -0.23 -55.21 7.14
CA GLN A 383 0.11 -54.37 5.99
C GLN A 383 0.71 -55.18 4.82
N SER A 384 0.99 -56.48 5.03
CA SER A 384 1.62 -57.38 4.09
C SER A 384 2.95 -56.83 3.54
N ILE A 385 3.78 -56.23 4.40
CA ILE A 385 5.08 -55.65 4.02
C ILE A 385 6.22 -56.57 4.48
N GLU A 386 7.08 -56.97 3.55
CA GLU A 386 8.25 -57.77 3.87
C GLU A 386 9.22 -56.97 4.75
N SER A 387 9.57 -57.52 5.91
CA SER A 387 10.40 -56.81 6.89
C SER A 387 11.07 -57.75 7.89
N LEU A 388 12.15 -57.25 8.51
CA LEU A 388 12.87 -57.91 9.59
C LEU A 388 12.72 -57.09 10.86
N VAL A 389 12.23 -57.71 11.92
CA VAL A 389 12.19 -57.14 13.26
C VAL A 389 13.31 -57.77 14.09
N MET A 390 14.23 -56.93 14.57
CA MET A 390 15.46 -57.36 15.22
C MET A 390 15.67 -56.69 16.58
N PRO A 391 15.81 -57.47 17.67
CA PRO A 391 16.17 -56.93 18.99
C PRO A 391 17.44 -56.08 18.94
N SER A 392 17.43 -54.96 19.66
CA SER A 392 18.59 -54.08 19.79
C SER A 392 19.50 -54.56 20.94
N LYS A 393 20.69 -53.97 21.07
CA LYS A 393 21.61 -54.27 22.18
C LYS A 393 21.01 -54.02 23.57
N SER A 394 19.91 -53.28 23.67
CA SER A 394 19.26 -52.88 24.93
C SER A 394 17.87 -53.50 25.10
N HIS A 395 17.57 -54.54 24.31
CA HIS A 395 16.33 -55.30 24.41
C HIS A 395 16.25 -56.00 25.78
N GLN A 396 15.16 -55.79 26.52
CA GLN A 396 14.94 -56.41 27.84
C GLN A 396 16.08 -56.12 28.86
N ILE A 397 16.86 -55.07 28.64
CA ILE A 397 17.85 -54.55 29.59
C ILE A 397 17.22 -53.36 30.32
N GLU A 398 17.38 -53.34 31.65
CA GLU A 398 16.95 -52.22 32.46
C GLU A 398 17.70 -50.94 32.07
N LYS A 399 16.93 -49.90 31.72
CA LYS A 399 17.45 -48.56 31.43
C LYS A 399 16.51 -47.57 32.09
N ASN A 400 17.06 -46.72 32.97
CA ASN A 400 16.29 -45.74 33.74
C ASN A 400 15.09 -46.36 34.51
N GLY A 401 15.27 -47.56 35.09
CA GLY A 401 14.22 -48.24 35.85
C GLY A 401 13.08 -48.84 35.01
N HIS A 402 13.29 -49.02 33.70
CA HIS A 402 12.29 -49.58 32.78
C HIS A 402 12.87 -50.67 31.87
N ILE A 403 12.31 -51.87 31.99
CA ILE A 403 12.60 -53.03 31.14
C ILE A 403 11.51 -53.09 30.08
N THR A 404 11.91 -53.14 28.81
CA THR A 404 11.00 -53.10 27.68
C THR A 404 11.63 -53.69 26.42
N ASP A 405 10.80 -53.95 25.43
CA ASP A 405 11.22 -54.39 24.10
C ASP A 405 11.89 -53.22 23.37
N ARG A 406 13.21 -53.32 23.15
CA ARG A 406 13.93 -52.38 22.26
C ARG A 406 14.40 -53.11 21.03
N TYR A 407 13.99 -52.66 19.85
CA TYR A 407 14.23 -53.39 18.61
C TYR A 407 14.20 -52.44 17.41
N ARG A 408 14.56 -52.97 16.25
CA ARG A 408 14.54 -52.25 14.98
C ARG A 408 13.69 -52.98 13.98
N ILE A 409 12.95 -52.22 13.19
CA ILE A 409 12.21 -52.71 12.04
C ILE A 409 13.01 -52.31 10.80
N LEU A 410 13.48 -53.29 10.05
CA LEU A 410 14.23 -53.13 8.83
C LEU A 410 13.33 -53.49 7.64
N ILE A 411 13.07 -52.54 6.76
CA ILE A 411 12.13 -52.68 5.65
C ILE A 411 12.87 -52.48 4.33
N PRO A 412 13.10 -53.54 3.54
CA PRO A 412 13.65 -53.43 2.20
C PRO A 412 12.66 -52.74 1.26
N THR A 413 13.19 -51.97 0.32
CA THR A 413 12.43 -51.23 -0.69
C THR A 413 12.83 -51.67 -2.10
N ALA A 414 11.90 -51.57 -3.06
CA ALA A 414 12.11 -52.04 -4.43
C ALA A 414 13.21 -51.24 -5.15
N GLN A 415 13.32 -49.96 -4.82
CA GLN A 415 14.33 -49.04 -5.33
C GLN A 415 15.02 -48.34 -4.15
N PRO A 416 16.31 -47.99 -4.27
CA PRO A 416 16.98 -47.19 -3.25
C PRO A 416 16.25 -45.86 -3.01
N LEU A 417 16.31 -45.36 -1.78
CA LEU A 417 15.81 -44.02 -1.47
C LEU A 417 16.56 -42.96 -2.29
N GLY A 418 17.84 -43.20 -2.58
CA GLY A 418 18.66 -42.37 -3.45
C GLY A 418 19.05 -41.04 -2.80
N CYS A 419 19.41 -40.07 -3.63
CA CYS A 419 19.79 -38.74 -3.17
C CYS A 419 18.55 -37.93 -2.77
N LEU A 420 18.37 -37.72 -1.46
CA LEU A 420 17.31 -36.88 -0.90
C LEU A 420 17.91 -35.68 -0.18
N ASP A 421 17.35 -34.49 -0.41
CA ASP A 421 17.64 -33.33 0.44
C ASP A 421 17.06 -33.54 1.85
N ALA A 422 17.43 -32.69 2.82
CA ALA A 422 17.01 -32.85 4.21
C ALA A 422 15.48 -32.84 4.40
N LYS A 423 14.74 -31.98 3.68
CA LYS A 423 13.28 -31.91 3.80
C LYS A 423 12.62 -33.12 3.15
N SER A 424 13.10 -33.53 1.98
CA SER A 424 12.61 -34.72 1.27
C SER A 424 12.87 -35.99 2.07
N PHE A 425 14.04 -36.13 2.70
CA PHE A 425 14.38 -37.25 3.58
C PHE A 425 13.41 -37.36 4.76
N VAL A 426 13.18 -36.25 5.48
CA VAL A 426 12.24 -36.20 6.61
C VAL A 426 10.82 -36.52 6.14
N GLY A 427 10.42 -35.93 5.00
CA GLY A 427 9.09 -36.13 4.42
C GLY A 427 8.82 -37.58 4.07
N VAL A 428 9.75 -38.24 3.35
CA VAL A 428 9.61 -39.64 2.93
C VAL A 428 9.58 -40.56 4.14
N ASN A 429 10.55 -40.46 5.05
CA ASN A 429 10.60 -41.31 6.24
C ASN A 429 9.35 -41.15 7.12
N SER A 430 8.88 -39.91 7.29
CA SER A 430 7.67 -39.64 8.07
C SER A 430 6.42 -40.18 7.40
N LEU A 431 6.28 -40.03 6.09
CA LEU A 431 5.11 -40.48 5.34
C LEU A 431 5.01 -42.01 5.33
N VAL A 432 6.14 -42.70 5.12
CA VAL A 432 6.19 -44.17 5.19
C VAL A 432 5.85 -44.64 6.61
N ALA A 433 6.47 -44.08 7.64
CA ALA A 433 6.18 -44.45 9.03
C ALA A 433 4.71 -44.22 9.40
N LYS A 434 4.07 -43.15 8.91
CA LYS A 434 2.63 -42.90 9.12
C LYS A 434 1.78 -43.94 8.41
N THR A 435 2.10 -44.24 7.16
CA THR A 435 1.35 -45.19 6.32
C THR A 435 1.40 -46.59 6.90
N LEU A 436 2.54 -46.97 7.49
CA LEU A 436 2.71 -48.26 8.17
C LEU A 436 2.19 -48.27 9.61
N GLY A 437 1.64 -47.16 10.12
CA GLY A 437 1.18 -47.06 11.51
C GLY A 437 2.30 -47.00 12.55
N LEU A 438 3.56 -46.89 12.13
CA LEU A 438 4.74 -46.87 13.00
C LEU A 438 5.05 -45.48 13.57
N TYR A 439 4.56 -44.41 12.95
CA TYR A 439 5.00 -43.04 13.25
C TYR A 439 4.90 -42.69 14.74
N ALA A 440 3.89 -43.14 15.47
CA ALA A 440 3.73 -42.84 16.89
C ALA A 440 4.82 -43.46 17.79
N TYR A 441 5.45 -44.55 17.33
CA TYR A 441 6.30 -45.43 18.15
C TYR A 441 7.81 -45.29 17.84
N VAL A 442 8.16 -44.81 16.65
CA VAL A 442 9.56 -44.66 16.23
C VAL A 442 10.28 -43.54 16.98
N ASP A 443 11.56 -43.75 17.30
CA ASP A 443 12.45 -42.65 17.71
C ASP A 443 12.48 -41.60 16.60
N LYS A 444 11.99 -40.39 16.90
CA LYS A 444 11.87 -39.29 15.93
C LYS A 444 13.20 -38.89 15.35
N LYS A 445 14.32 -39.14 16.04
CA LYS A 445 15.66 -38.89 15.50
C LYS A 445 15.92 -39.69 14.24
N VAL A 446 15.35 -40.89 14.08
CA VAL A 446 15.44 -41.70 12.85
C VAL A 446 14.89 -40.94 11.64
N LEU A 447 13.86 -40.11 11.85
CA LEU A 447 13.21 -39.38 10.76
C LEU A 447 14.02 -38.19 10.26
N VAL A 448 14.98 -37.69 11.06
CA VAL A 448 15.73 -36.44 10.79
C VAL A 448 17.24 -36.64 10.66
N ASP A 449 17.81 -37.62 11.36
CA ASP A 449 19.25 -37.89 11.36
C ASP A 449 19.66 -38.70 10.13
N ARG A 450 20.04 -37.97 9.08
CA ARG A 450 20.56 -38.52 7.83
C ARG A 450 21.83 -39.36 8.01
N GLY A 451 22.60 -39.10 9.06
CA GLY A 451 23.87 -39.78 9.35
C GLY A 451 23.73 -40.97 10.30
N ARG A 452 22.50 -41.39 10.61
CA ARG A 452 22.25 -42.38 11.66
C ARG A 452 22.84 -43.74 11.31
N ALA A 453 23.49 -44.33 12.31
CA ALA A 453 24.02 -45.68 12.27
C ALA A 453 23.58 -46.43 13.54
N TYR A 454 23.47 -47.74 13.42
CA TYR A 454 22.93 -48.62 14.44
C TYR A 454 23.99 -49.61 14.88
N TYR A 455 24.08 -49.82 16.19
CA TYR A 455 24.96 -50.85 16.75
C TYR A 455 24.45 -52.24 16.39
N LYS A 456 25.38 -53.19 16.28
CA LYS A 456 25.07 -54.60 16.03
C LYS A 456 24.05 -55.13 17.05
N SER A 457 23.17 -56.01 16.60
CA SER A 457 22.25 -56.73 17.48
C SER A 457 23.00 -57.81 18.27
N PRO A 458 22.51 -58.21 19.46
CA PRO A 458 23.09 -59.32 20.21
C PRO A 458 23.15 -60.60 19.37
N GLU A 459 24.20 -61.42 19.54
CA GLU A 459 24.34 -62.69 18.81
C GLU A 459 23.18 -63.65 19.13
N SER A 460 22.72 -63.64 20.38
CA SER A 460 21.56 -64.38 20.88
C SER A 460 20.20 -63.82 20.45
N ALA A 461 20.15 -62.64 19.79
CA ALA A 461 18.88 -62.03 19.43
C ALA A 461 18.13 -62.89 18.40
N GLU A 462 16.86 -63.21 18.70
CA GLU A 462 15.98 -63.89 17.77
C GLU A 462 15.45 -62.91 16.71
N SER A 463 15.61 -63.27 15.44
CA SER A 463 15.13 -62.48 14.31
C SER A 463 13.70 -62.85 13.96
N VAL A 464 12.81 -61.87 13.90
CA VAL A 464 11.42 -62.07 13.45
C VAL A 464 11.27 -61.62 12.01
N PHE A 465 10.84 -62.52 11.14
CA PHE A 465 10.66 -62.27 9.72
C PHE A 465 9.17 -62.13 9.40
N VAL A 466 8.81 -61.00 8.81
CA VAL A 466 7.47 -60.77 8.28
C VAL A 466 7.52 -60.95 6.78
N LYS A 467 6.73 -61.91 6.26
CA LYS A 467 6.58 -62.12 4.82
C LYS A 467 5.56 -61.14 4.25
N GLY A 468 5.84 -60.62 3.07
CA GLY A 468 4.97 -59.67 2.41
C GLY A 468 5.52 -59.21 1.06
N LYS A 469 5.01 -58.10 0.55
CA LYS A 469 5.56 -57.43 -0.63
C LYS A 469 6.72 -56.51 -0.23
N ILE A 470 7.72 -56.43 -1.10
CA ILE A 470 8.74 -55.39 -1.02
C ILE A 470 8.06 -54.02 -1.20
N LEU A 471 8.42 -53.06 -0.35
CA LEU A 471 7.82 -51.72 -0.38
C LEU A 471 8.30 -50.93 -1.60
N ASP A 472 7.38 -50.49 -2.45
CA ASP A 472 7.68 -49.51 -3.51
C ASP A 472 7.78 -48.11 -2.90
N ILE A 473 8.96 -47.49 -3.01
CA ILE A 473 9.25 -46.21 -2.35
C ILE A 473 8.89 -45.00 -3.24
N GLU A 474 8.75 -45.21 -4.55
CA GLU A 474 8.54 -44.13 -5.52
C GLU A 474 7.24 -43.33 -5.29
N PRO A 475 6.08 -43.96 -4.98
CA PRO A 475 4.85 -43.21 -4.67
C PRO A 475 5.03 -42.24 -3.50
N PHE A 476 5.79 -42.64 -2.47
CA PHE A 476 6.07 -41.79 -1.31
C PHE A 476 6.97 -40.61 -1.67
N LYS A 477 8.02 -40.84 -2.47
CA LYS A 477 8.89 -39.76 -2.98
C LYS A 477 8.09 -38.76 -3.81
N GLN A 478 7.20 -39.23 -4.68
CA GLN A 478 6.35 -38.40 -5.52
C GLN A 478 5.39 -37.56 -4.67
N GLN A 479 4.68 -38.18 -3.72
CA GLN A 479 3.74 -37.47 -2.85
C GLN A 479 4.45 -36.42 -1.97
N VAL A 480 5.64 -36.72 -1.44
CA VAL A 480 6.42 -35.75 -0.66
C VAL A 480 6.89 -34.59 -1.52
N SER A 481 7.36 -34.86 -2.74
CA SER A 481 7.75 -33.83 -3.70
C SER A 481 6.57 -32.90 -4.02
N GLN A 482 5.39 -33.47 -4.30
CA GLN A 482 4.14 -32.73 -4.51
C GLN A 482 3.76 -31.89 -3.27
N ASN A 483 3.73 -32.47 -2.08
CA ASN A 483 3.40 -31.76 -0.84
C ASN A 483 4.38 -30.60 -0.54
N LEU A 484 5.68 -30.80 -0.78
CA LEU A 484 6.69 -29.76 -0.61
C LEU A 484 6.58 -28.67 -1.67
N PHE A 485 6.13 -29.01 -2.88
CA PHE A 485 5.82 -28.08 -3.96
C PHE A 485 4.57 -27.24 -3.64
N GLU A 486 3.46 -27.87 -3.25
CA GLU A 486 2.21 -27.19 -2.87
C GLU A 486 2.37 -26.24 -1.67
N LYS A 487 3.27 -26.57 -0.73
CA LYS A 487 3.59 -25.66 0.40
C LYS A 487 4.43 -24.44 -0.01
N LYS A 488 5.13 -24.50 -1.14
CA LYS A 488 6.01 -23.41 -1.62
C LYS A 488 5.31 -22.49 -2.62
N VAL A 489 4.27 -22.96 -3.31
CA VAL A 489 3.56 -22.20 -4.35
C VAL A 489 2.07 -22.15 -3.97
N PRO A 490 1.52 -20.99 -3.57
CA PRO A 490 0.08 -20.85 -3.38
C PRO A 490 -0.67 -21.22 -4.67
N ARG A 491 -1.82 -21.89 -4.55
CA ARG A 491 -2.71 -22.37 -5.64
C ARG A 491 -3.19 -21.31 -6.67
N GLN A 492 -2.65 -20.09 -6.67
CA GLN A 492 -3.08 -18.99 -7.54
C GLN A 492 -2.37 -18.88 -8.90
N VAL A 493 -1.35 -19.70 -9.20
CA VAL A 493 -0.58 -19.55 -10.44
C VAL A 493 -0.84 -20.70 -11.43
N PHE A 494 -2.10 -20.88 -11.85
CA PHE A 494 -2.45 -21.77 -12.98
C PHE A 494 -2.47 -21.03 -14.33
N THR A 495 -2.39 -19.71 -14.31
CA THR A 495 -2.34 -18.86 -15.50
C THR A 495 -1.07 -18.01 -15.47
N PRO A 496 -0.45 -17.71 -16.63
CA PRO A 496 0.63 -16.74 -16.68
C PRO A 496 0.15 -15.43 -16.05
N PRO A 497 0.93 -14.82 -15.12
CA PRO A 497 0.58 -13.51 -14.59
C PRO A 497 0.45 -12.53 -15.76
N SER A 498 -0.55 -11.65 -15.70
CA SER A 498 -0.71 -10.58 -16.68
C SER A 498 0.58 -9.77 -16.75
N VAL A 499 1.03 -9.42 -17.96
CA VAL A 499 2.25 -8.63 -18.14
C VAL A 499 2.12 -7.33 -17.36
N VAL A 500 2.87 -7.21 -16.28
CA VAL A 500 3.11 -5.93 -15.62
C VAL A 500 4.37 -5.39 -16.28
N ASN A 501 4.22 -4.35 -17.09
CA ASN A 501 5.37 -3.60 -17.57
C ASN A 501 6.21 -3.15 -16.36
N PRO A 502 7.55 -3.03 -16.49
CA PRO A 502 8.35 -2.34 -15.49
C PRO A 502 7.64 -1.04 -15.09
N PRO A 503 7.53 -0.72 -13.80
CA PRO A 503 6.71 0.38 -13.34
C PRO A 503 7.20 1.63 -14.06
N ASP A 504 6.31 2.19 -14.88
CA ASP A 504 6.54 3.49 -15.46
C ASP A 504 6.48 4.49 -14.31
N LEU A 505 7.67 4.86 -13.83
CA LEU A 505 7.85 5.85 -12.78
C LEU A 505 7.66 7.26 -13.34
N SER A 506 7.59 7.44 -14.66
CA SER A 506 7.23 8.73 -15.23
C SER A 506 5.76 9.03 -14.91
N VAL A 507 5.53 10.23 -14.41
CA VAL A 507 4.22 10.73 -14.07
C VAL A 507 4.15 12.11 -14.68
N ASN A 508 3.19 12.33 -15.59
CA ASN A 508 2.98 13.66 -16.12
C ASN A 508 2.36 14.53 -15.04
N VAL A 509 3.03 15.60 -14.63
CA VAL A 509 2.48 16.56 -13.66
C VAL A 509 2.01 17.78 -14.42
N ILE A 510 0.75 18.17 -14.16
CA ILE A 510 0.08 19.26 -14.84
C ILE A 510 -0.33 20.30 -13.80
N LEU A 511 0.09 21.54 -14.04
CA LEU A 511 -0.32 22.71 -13.26
C LEU A 511 -1.35 23.50 -14.06
N ALA A 512 -2.50 23.78 -13.45
CA ALA A 512 -3.60 24.50 -14.11
C ALA A 512 -4.21 25.55 -13.17
N CYS A 513 -3.34 26.45 -12.68
CA CYS A 513 -3.71 27.46 -11.69
C CYS A 513 -4.53 28.60 -12.30
N ASP A 514 -5.19 29.40 -11.44
CA ASP A 514 -5.98 30.57 -11.87
C ASP A 514 -5.12 31.53 -12.70
N ASN A 515 -5.71 32.13 -13.74
CA ASN A 515 -5.07 33.14 -14.58
C ASN A 515 -5.21 34.55 -13.95
N ASP A 516 -4.83 34.66 -12.68
CA ASP A 516 -4.66 35.92 -11.97
C ASP A 516 -3.24 36.05 -11.41
N GLU A 517 -2.90 37.21 -10.85
CA GLU A 517 -1.55 37.46 -10.34
C GLU A 517 -1.14 36.45 -9.24
N GLN A 518 -2.10 36.00 -8.42
CA GLN A 518 -1.83 35.05 -7.35
C GLN A 518 -1.62 33.63 -7.90
N GLY A 519 -2.48 33.19 -8.83
CA GLY A 519 -2.35 31.89 -9.48
C GLY A 519 -1.06 31.76 -10.30
N GLN A 520 -0.63 32.84 -10.99
CA GLN A 520 0.66 32.88 -11.69
C GLN A 520 1.85 32.70 -10.73
N ARG A 521 1.82 33.36 -9.56
CA ARG A 521 2.85 33.15 -8.52
C ARG A 521 2.81 31.72 -7.97
N TYR A 522 1.63 31.13 -7.81
CA TYR A 522 1.49 29.75 -7.37
C TYR A 522 2.06 28.76 -8.39
N THR A 523 1.81 28.96 -9.68
CA THR A 523 2.39 28.15 -10.76
C THR A 523 3.92 28.14 -10.67
N GLN A 524 4.56 29.32 -10.56
CA GLN A 524 6.02 29.43 -10.49
C GLN A 524 6.61 28.66 -9.30
N VAL A 525 6.00 28.79 -8.11
CA VAL A 525 6.52 28.10 -6.93
C VAL A 525 6.26 26.59 -6.98
N LEU A 526 5.12 26.14 -7.54
CA LEU A 526 4.86 24.73 -7.75
C LEU A 526 5.80 24.11 -8.78
N GLU A 527 6.07 24.82 -9.87
CA GLU A 527 7.05 24.45 -10.89
C GLU A 527 8.43 24.25 -10.25
N GLU A 528 8.90 25.21 -9.44
CA GLU A 528 10.18 25.11 -8.74
C GLU A 528 10.22 23.89 -7.79
N ILE A 529 9.18 23.68 -6.99
CA ILE A 529 9.09 22.52 -6.08
C ILE A 529 9.13 21.21 -6.87
N LEU A 530 8.35 21.11 -7.94
CA LEU A 530 8.24 19.90 -8.74
C LEU A 530 9.54 19.61 -9.50
N PHE A 531 10.16 20.63 -10.09
CA PHE A 531 11.45 20.49 -10.75
C PHE A 531 12.53 20.02 -9.77
N ASN A 532 12.62 20.63 -8.59
CA ASN A 532 13.61 20.24 -7.58
C ASN A 532 13.40 18.81 -7.05
N LEU A 533 12.16 18.31 -7.02
CA LEU A 533 11.85 16.97 -6.52
C LEU A 533 11.92 15.87 -7.59
N THR A 534 11.61 16.21 -8.85
CA THR A 534 11.46 15.22 -9.94
C THR A 534 12.50 15.35 -11.03
N ASN A 535 13.25 16.47 -11.06
CA ASN A 535 14.13 16.87 -12.15
C ASN A 535 13.43 16.94 -13.52
N GLN A 536 12.11 17.17 -13.51
CA GLN A 536 11.25 17.31 -14.68
C GLN A 536 10.36 18.55 -14.50
N LEU A 537 10.20 19.33 -15.56
CA LEU A 537 9.26 20.45 -15.56
C LEU A 537 7.83 19.91 -15.71
N PRO A 538 6.87 20.42 -14.93
CA PRO A 538 5.46 20.10 -15.15
C PRO A 538 4.95 20.73 -16.45
N GLU A 539 3.91 20.12 -17.01
CA GLU A 539 3.10 20.76 -18.05
C GLU A 539 2.28 21.90 -17.43
N ILE A 540 2.37 23.09 -18.01
CA ILE A 540 1.62 24.26 -17.54
C ILE A 540 0.47 24.53 -18.49
N TYR A 541 -0.75 24.50 -17.95
CA TYR A 541 -1.94 25.02 -18.60
C TYR A 541 -2.32 26.35 -17.97
N THR A 542 -2.31 27.42 -18.76
CA THR A 542 -2.84 28.71 -18.34
C THR A 542 -4.28 28.84 -18.85
N PRO A 543 -5.28 28.96 -17.96
CA PRO A 543 -6.66 29.22 -18.37
C PRO A 543 -6.75 30.47 -19.25
N PHE A 544 -7.54 30.41 -20.32
CA PHE A 544 -7.66 31.56 -21.24
C PHE A 544 -8.73 32.56 -20.79
N ALA A 545 -9.65 32.16 -19.91
CA ALA A 545 -10.49 33.03 -19.12
C ALA A 545 -9.81 33.29 -17.76
N LYS A 546 -10.56 33.16 -16.66
CA LYS A 546 -10.07 33.34 -15.31
C LYS A 546 -9.53 32.04 -14.69
N ASP A 547 -10.26 30.96 -14.82
CA ASP A 547 -9.95 29.66 -14.22
C ASP A 547 -10.44 28.51 -15.11
N CYS A 548 -10.04 27.28 -14.80
CA CYS A 548 -10.42 26.11 -15.60
C CYS A 548 -11.95 25.96 -15.69
N ASN A 549 -12.68 26.31 -14.62
CA ASN A 549 -14.14 26.25 -14.59
C ASN A 549 -14.78 27.19 -15.62
N ASP A 550 -14.28 28.41 -15.76
CA ASP A 550 -14.77 29.35 -16.76
C ASP A 550 -14.43 28.91 -18.19
N ASP A 551 -13.25 28.34 -18.42
CA ASP A 551 -12.88 27.77 -19.72
C ASP A 551 -13.81 26.63 -20.15
N LEU A 552 -14.18 25.74 -19.20
CA LEU A 552 -15.09 24.63 -19.45
C LEU A 552 -16.51 25.12 -19.78
N ARG A 553 -16.99 26.16 -19.09
CA ARG A 553 -18.28 26.78 -19.43
C ARG A 553 -18.25 27.39 -20.82
N LEU A 554 -17.19 28.14 -21.16
CA LEU A 554 -17.05 28.74 -22.48
C LEU A 554 -17.02 27.68 -23.59
N SER A 555 -16.25 26.61 -23.40
CA SER A 555 -16.14 25.51 -24.35
C SER A 555 -17.50 24.83 -24.62
N GLN A 556 -18.30 24.64 -23.57
CA GLN A 556 -19.65 24.08 -23.67
C GLN A 556 -20.65 25.03 -24.35
N ILE A 557 -20.59 26.33 -24.07
CA ILE A 557 -21.48 27.32 -24.72
C ILE A 557 -21.25 27.35 -26.23
N ILE A 558 -19.98 27.41 -26.65
CA ILE A 558 -19.62 27.48 -28.07
C ILE A 558 -19.66 26.12 -28.77
N GLY A 559 -19.62 25.02 -28.00
CA GLY A 559 -19.68 23.65 -28.50
C GLY A 559 -18.35 23.15 -29.10
N GLU A 560 -17.22 23.64 -28.60
CA GLU A 560 -15.88 23.29 -29.09
C GLU A 560 -15.05 22.63 -27.98
N THR A 561 -14.61 21.39 -28.18
CA THR A 561 -13.79 20.65 -27.20
C THR A 561 -12.40 21.26 -26.98
N SER A 562 -11.85 21.92 -27.99
CA SER A 562 -10.52 22.55 -27.96
C SER A 562 -10.61 24.08 -27.94
N ALA A 563 -11.59 24.61 -27.20
CA ALA A 563 -11.83 26.04 -27.08
C ALA A 563 -10.58 26.79 -26.57
N ASN A 564 -10.41 28.01 -27.08
CA ASN A 564 -9.40 28.96 -26.63
C ASN A 564 -9.92 30.39 -26.80
N ALA A 565 -9.18 31.38 -26.30
CA ALA A 565 -9.59 32.79 -26.39
C ALA A 565 -9.97 33.22 -27.82
N SER A 566 -9.19 32.82 -28.83
CA SER A 566 -9.45 33.15 -30.24
C SER A 566 -10.72 32.50 -30.77
N SER A 567 -10.99 31.24 -30.40
CA SER A 567 -12.17 30.53 -30.88
C SER A 567 -13.45 31.07 -30.24
N VAL A 568 -13.42 31.41 -28.95
CA VAL A 568 -14.52 32.09 -28.28
C VAL A 568 -14.72 33.51 -28.85
N TYR A 569 -13.65 34.28 -29.11
CA TYR A 569 -13.76 35.59 -29.76
C TYR A 569 -14.37 35.49 -31.17
N GLY A 570 -13.96 34.50 -31.96
CA GLY A 570 -14.53 34.22 -33.27
C GLY A 570 -16.00 33.83 -33.20
N TYR A 571 -16.38 33.01 -32.20
CA TYR A 571 -17.77 32.66 -31.94
C TYR A 571 -18.62 33.89 -31.63
N VAL A 572 -18.15 34.74 -30.71
CA VAL A 572 -18.83 35.99 -30.32
C VAL A 572 -18.99 36.93 -31.51
N SER A 573 -17.92 37.13 -32.28
CA SER A 573 -17.92 38.03 -33.44
C SER A 573 -18.95 37.59 -34.49
N ARG A 574 -18.93 36.29 -34.86
CA ARG A 574 -19.91 35.71 -35.79
C ARG A 574 -21.34 35.79 -35.25
N GLY A 575 -21.53 35.57 -33.95
CA GLY A 575 -22.84 35.68 -33.30
C GLY A 575 -23.41 37.09 -33.41
N LEU A 576 -22.59 38.12 -33.16
CA LEU A 576 -23.00 39.52 -33.29
C LEU A 576 -23.35 39.88 -34.75
N GLU A 577 -22.54 39.45 -35.72
CA GLU A 577 -22.85 39.64 -37.15
C GLU A 577 -24.17 38.98 -37.56
N GLN A 578 -24.45 37.76 -37.08
CA GLN A 578 -25.69 37.06 -37.35
C GLN A 578 -26.92 37.74 -36.72
N LEU A 579 -26.76 38.39 -35.56
CA LEU A 579 -27.83 39.18 -34.95
C LEU A 579 -28.15 40.43 -35.78
N GLU A 580 -27.15 41.05 -36.40
CA GLU A 580 -27.31 42.22 -37.28
C GLU A 580 -27.87 41.83 -38.66
N ASN A 581 -27.58 40.62 -39.16
CA ASN A 581 -27.99 40.16 -40.48
C ASN A 581 -29.54 40.04 -40.61
N PRO A 582 -30.20 40.74 -41.56
CA PRO A 582 -31.65 40.72 -41.71
C PRO A 582 -32.22 39.37 -42.18
N TYR A 583 -31.39 38.50 -42.77
CA TYR A 583 -31.80 37.21 -43.33
C TYR A 583 -31.75 36.04 -42.32
N VAL A 584 -31.24 36.26 -41.10
CA VAL A 584 -31.23 35.23 -40.05
C VAL A 584 -32.60 35.17 -39.36
N TYR A 585 -33.16 33.96 -39.26
CA TYR A 585 -34.50 33.75 -38.69
C TYR A 585 -34.57 34.11 -37.21
N THR A 586 -35.72 34.63 -36.79
CA THR A 586 -35.97 35.16 -35.46
C THR A 586 -35.72 34.18 -34.31
N LYS A 587 -36.05 32.88 -34.50
CA LYS A 587 -35.78 31.83 -33.51
C LYS A 587 -34.27 31.61 -33.31
N SER A 588 -33.51 31.52 -34.40
CA SER A 588 -32.05 31.40 -34.37
C SER A 588 -31.40 32.61 -33.70
N LYS A 589 -31.92 33.83 -33.91
CA LYS A 589 -31.42 35.03 -33.21
C LYS A 589 -31.59 34.97 -31.70
N ARG A 590 -32.69 34.38 -31.20
CA ARG A 590 -32.89 34.19 -29.75
C ARG A 590 -31.87 33.22 -29.16
N GLU A 591 -31.66 32.08 -29.83
CA GLU A 591 -30.68 31.07 -29.42
C GLU A 591 -29.25 31.64 -29.41
N ILE A 592 -28.89 32.45 -30.42
CA ILE A 592 -27.61 33.16 -30.47
C ILE A 592 -27.49 34.16 -29.32
N LEU A 593 -28.52 34.99 -29.09
CA LEU A 593 -28.51 35.99 -28.02
C LEU A 593 -28.34 35.36 -26.64
N GLU A 594 -29.09 34.30 -26.33
CA GLU A 594 -29.01 33.56 -25.06
C GLU A 594 -27.58 33.04 -24.80
N LYS A 595 -26.94 32.45 -25.81
CA LYS A 595 -25.56 31.97 -25.69
C LYS A 595 -24.57 33.10 -25.44
N LEU A 596 -24.72 34.23 -26.13
CA LEU A 596 -23.84 35.38 -25.94
C LEU A 596 -24.03 36.04 -24.57
N GLU A 597 -25.27 36.10 -24.06
CA GLU A 597 -25.57 36.56 -22.70
C GLU A 597 -24.91 35.67 -21.65
N ASN A 598 -24.95 34.34 -21.84
CA ASN A 598 -24.24 33.41 -20.97
C ASN A 598 -22.72 33.64 -20.98
N ILE A 599 -22.10 33.90 -22.14
CA ILE A 599 -20.67 34.26 -22.23
C ILE A 599 -20.39 35.57 -21.48
N ALA A 600 -21.25 36.58 -21.58
CA ALA A 600 -21.07 37.87 -20.92
C ALA A 600 -21.13 37.79 -19.38
N THR A 601 -21.75 36.75 -18.82
CA THR A 601 -21.76 36.51 -17.37
C THR A 601 -20.44 35.99 -16.81
N ILE A 602 -19.54 35.53 -17.69
CA ILE A 602 -18.23 35.00 -17.31
C ILE A 602 -17.26 36.17 -17.15
N LYS A 603 -16.68 36.28 -15.96
CA LYS A 603 -15.89 37.43 -15.53
C LYS A 603 -14.62 37.55 -16.38
N ASP A 604 -14.19 38.79 -16.62
CA ASP A 604 -12.89 39.15 -17.21
C ASP A 604 -12.68 38.72 -18.68
N PHE A 605 -13.65 38.06 -19.32
CA PHE A 605 -13.49 37.59 -20.69
C PHE A 605 -13.62 38.71 -21.75
N ASN A 606 -14.57 39.67 -21.63
CA ASN A 606 -14.73 40.68 -22.70
C ASN A 606 -15.65 41.90 -22.41
N THR A 607 -15.12 42.98 -21.82
CA THR A 607 -15.85 44.26 -21.59
C THR A 607 -16.41 44.89 -22.88
N SER A 608 -15.72 44.73 -24.02
CA SER A 608 -16.14 45.27 -25.33
C SER A 608 -17.36 44.52 -25.91
N THR A 609 -17.39 43.20 -25.73
CA THR A 609 -18.52 42.35 -26.13
C THR A 609 -19.77 42.65 -25.31
N THR A 610 -19.64 42.93 -24.02
CA THR A 610 -20.77 43.33 -23.17
C THR A 610 -21.50 44.56 -23.75
N ASN A 611 -20.74 45.58 -24.16
CA ASN A 611 -21.30 46.79 -24.76
C ASN A 611 -22.01 46.53 -26.11
N ARG A 612 -21.44 45.65 -26.96
CA ARG A 612 -22.07 45.27 -28.25
C ARG A 612 -23.32 44.42 -28.05
N LEU A 613 -23.35 43.58 -27.01
CA LEU A 613 -24.50 42.76 -26.66
C LEU A 613 -25.69 43.58 -26.16
N GLU A 614 -25.47 44.58 -25.32
CA GLU A 614 -26.54 45.48 -24.89
C GLU A 614 -27.21 46.21 -26.07
N LYS A 615 -26.41 46.63 -27.05
CA LYS A 615 -26.91 47.24 -28.29
C LYS A 615 -27.72 46.25 -29.13
N ALA A 616 -27.22 45.03 -29.31
CA ALA A 616 -27.90 43.97 -30.07
C ALA A 616 -29.22 43.54 -29.38
N ARG A 617 -29.21 43.41 -28.05
CA ARG A 617 -30.39 43.12 -27.23
C ARG A 617 -31.51 44.13 -27.47
N THR A 618 -31.19 45.42 -27.41
CA THR A 618 -32.15 46.51 -27.64
C THR A 618 -32.75 46.44 -29.07
N GLN A 619 -31.95 46.08 -30.07
CA GLN A 619 -32.43 45.94 -31.46
C GLN A 619 -33.31 44.70 -31.68
N VAL A 620 -32.99 43.58 -31.05
CA VAL A 620 -33.78 42.35 -31.11
C VAL A 620 -35.12 42.54 -30.39
N GLU A 621 -35.10 43.07 -29.15
CA GLU A 621 -36.29 43.34 -28.35
C GLU A 621 -37.24 44.37 -29.02
N SER A 622 -36.70 45.41 -29.65
CA SER A 622 -37.52 46.41 -30.38
C SER A 622 -38.17 45.84 -31.64
N LYS A 623 -37.50 44.95 -32.38
CA LYS A 623 -38.11 44.22 -33.53
C LYS A 623 -39.19 43.23 -33.08
N PHE A 624 -39.08 42.66 -31.87
CA PHE A 624 -40.12 41.81 -31.28
C PHE A 624 -41.37 42.61 -30.87
N LYS A 625 -41.20 43.75 -30.21
CA LYS A 625 -42.33 44.62 -29.81
C LYS A 625 -43.12 45.14 -31.01
N LYS A 626 -42.43 45.54 -32.08
CA LYS A 626 -43.08 46.01 -33.34
C LYS A 626 -43.93 44.93 -34.04
N ARG A 627 -43.64 43.64 -33.85
CA ARG A 627 -44.40 42.53 -34.46
C ARG A 627 -45.66 42.15 -33.66
N TRP A 628 -45.79 42.63 -32.42
CA TRP A 628 -46.97 42.43 -31.55
C TRP A 628 -47.94 43.62 -31.54
N HIS A 629 -47.47 44.82 -31.85
CA HIS A 629 -48.31 46.04 -31.93
C HIS A 629 -48.67 46.42 -33.38
N GLY A 630 -48.30 45.57 -34.34
CA GLY A 630 -48.61 45.70 -35.77
C GLY A 630 -49.49 44.56 -36.26
N LYS A 631 -50.59 44.29 -35.56
CA LYS A 631 -51.76 43.55 -36.05
C LYS A 631 -52.99 44.40 -35.83
#